data_AF-A0A2D6E1M1-F1
#
_entry.id   AF-A0A2D6E1M1-F1
#
_cell.length_a   1.000
_cell.length_b   1.000
_cell.length_c   1.000
_cell.angle_alpha   90.00
_cell.angle_beta   90.00
_cell.angle_gamma   90.00
#
_symmetry.space_group_name_H-M   'P 1'
#
loop_
_entity.id
_entity.type
_entity.pdbx_description
1 polymer ?
#
loop_
_entity_poly.entity_id
_entity_poly.type
_entity_poly.pdbx_seq_one_letter_code
_entity_poly.pdbx_strand_id
1 'polypeptide(L)' 'MKSIQLLDQMIERAKLDDETQRLEATKRNKSLQGVGESWMVFHLKALRELLLGDILKRKRACRPEREDV' A
#
# COMPACT_ATOMS: atom_id res chain seq x y z
N MET A 1 18.71 2.11 -7.56
CA MET A 1 18.15 1.01 -8.36
C MET A 1 16.97 1.54 -9.17
N LYS A 2 16.90 1.26 -10.47
CA LYS A 2 15.82 1.76 -11.36
C LYS A 2 14.43 1.30 -10.91
N SER A 3 14.34 0.09 -10.35
CA SER A 3 13.08 -0.52 -9.89
C SER A 3 12.43 0.21 -8.72
N ILE A 4 13.22 0.83 -7.83
CA ILE A 4 12.71 1.57 -6.67
C ILE A 4 12.12 2.90 -7.12
N GLN A 5 12.78 3.58 -8.05
CA GLN A 5 12.28 4.83 -8.65
C GLN A 5 10.96 4.59 -9.39
N LEU A 6 10.85 3.46 -10.11
CA LEU A 6 9.59 3.07 -10.74
C LEU A 6 8.49 2.82 -9.69
N LEU A 7 8.83 2.16 -8.59
CA LEU A 7 7.89 1.92 -7.48
C LEU A 7 7.40 3.23 -6.86
N ASP A 8 8.30 4.20 -6.66
CA ASP A 8 7.95 5.51 -6.12
C ASP A 8 6.95 6.24 -7.04
N GLN A 9 7.18 6.20 -8.37
CA GLN A 9 6.23 6.75 -9.36
C GLN A 9 4.87 6.04 -9.34
N MET A 10 4.85 4.71 -9.17
CA MET A 10 3.61 3.94 -9.05
C MET A 10 2.85 4.31 -7.77
N ILE A 11 3.56 4.51 -6.65
CA ILE A 11 2.95 4.96 -5.38
C ILE A 11 2.35 6.35 -5.54
N GLU A 12 3.07 7.28 -6.16
CA GLU A 12 2.57 8.63 -6.44
C GLU A 12 1.32 8.59 -7.30
N ARG A 13 1.33 7.81 -8.39
CA ARG A 13 0.18 7.68 -9.26
C ARG A 13 -1.03 7.08 -8.54
N ALA A 14 -0.83 6.01 -7.77
CA ALA A 14 -1.88 5.37 -7.02
C ALA A 14 -2.52 6.30 -5.96
N LYS A 15 -1.74 7.19 -5.34
CA LYS A 15 -2.27 8.22 -4.43
C LYS A 15 -3.15 9.24 -5.14
N LEU A 16 -2.73 9.70 -6.32
CA LEU A 16 -3.52 10.64 -7.13
C LEU A 16 -4.84 10.03 -7.57
N ASP A 17 -4.82 8.77 -8.00
CA ASP A 17 -6.03 8.05 -8.39
C ASP A 17 -6.96 7.81 -7.18
N ASP A 18 -6.41 7.49 -6.00
CA ASP A 18 -7.17 7.34 -4.74
C ASP A 18 -7.81 8.66 -4.29
N GLU A 19 -7.07 9.76 -4.36
CA GLU A 19 -7.60 11.10 -4.05
C GLU A 19 -8.73 11.49 -5.03
N THR A 20 -8.54 11.20 -6.32
CA THR A 20 -9.58 11.43 -7.34
C THR A 20 -10.83 10.62 -7.04
N GLN A 21 -10.68 9.33 -6.73
CA GLN A 21 -11.80 8.47 -6.35
C GLN A 21 -12.50 8.96 -5.08
N ARG A 22 -11.75 9.44 -4.09
CA ARG A 22 -12.31 10.00 -2.85
C ARG A 22 -13.12 11.26 -3.10
N LEU A 23 -12.64 12.14 -3.99
CA LEU A 23 -13.37 13.34 -4.42
C LEU A 23 -14.66 12.96 -5.16
N GLU A 24 -14.62 11.97 -6.06
CA GLU A 24 -15.83 11.47 -6.73
C GLU A 24 -16.83 10.81 -5.76
N ALA A 25 -16.33 10.01 -4.82
CA ALA A 25 -17.15 9.36 -3.80
C ALA A 25 -17.83 10.40 -2.90
N THR A 26 -17.13 11.49 -2.56
CA THR A 26 -17.69 12.61 -1.80
C THR A 26 -18.81 13.31 -2.57
N LYS A 27 -18.62 13.58 -3.88
CA LYS A 27 -19.68 14.14 -4.75
C LYS A 27 -20.92 13.25 -4.82
N ARG A 28 -20.75 11.93 -4.69
CA ARG A 28 -21.82 10.93 -4.74
C ARG A 28 -22.40 10.58 -3.36
N ASN A 29 -22.08 11.32 -2.30
CA ASN A 29 -22.46 11.01 -0.90
C ASN A 29 -22.03 9.59 -0.43
N LYS A 30 -20.99 9.02 -1.05
CA LYS A 30 -20.39 7.72 -0.69
C LYS A 30 -19.07 7.91 0.05
N SER A 31 -18.99 8.92 0.90
CA SER A 31 -17.78 9.30 1.64
C SER A 31 -17.19 8.16 2.49
N LEU A 32 -18.04 7.25 2.98
CA LEU A 32 -17.64 6.04 3.72
C LEU A 32 -16.77 5.07 2.91
N GLN A 33 -16.90 5.03 1.58
CA GLN A 33 -16.07 4.17 0.72
C GLN A 33 -14.64 4.72 0.54
N GLY A 34 -14.39 5.98 0.88
CA GLY A 34 -13.07 6.62 0.80
C GLY A 34 -12.35 6.75 2.14
N VAL A 35 -12.76 5.99 3.16
CA VAL A 35 -12.12 6.03 4.48
C VAL A 35 -10.94 5.06 4.50
N GLY A 36 -9.72 5.62 4.51
CA GLY A 36 -8.47 4.86 4.54
C GLY A 36 -7.58 5.15 3.34
N GLU A 37 -6.40 4.53 3.30
CA GLU A 37 -5.58 4.50 2.08
C GLU A 37 -6.05 3.35 1.18
N SER A 38 -6.01 3.55 -0.14
CA SER A 38 -6.26 2.46 -1.08
C SER A 38 -5.34 1.26 -0.81
N TRP A 39 -5.92 0.06 -0.95
CA TRP A 39 -5.22 -1.22 -0.89
C TRP A 39 -3.97 -1.24 -1.76
N MET A 40 -4.00 -0.55 -2.91
CA MET A 40 -2.89 -0.44 -3.85
C MET A 40 -1.71 0.35 -3.25
N VAL A 41 -1.97 1.49 -2.61
CA VAL A 41 -0.95 2.33 -1.99
C VAL A 41 -0.27 1.60 -0.83
N PHE A 42 -1.06 0.90 -0.01
CA PHE A 42 -0.55 0.09 1.11
C PHE A 42 0.43 -1.00 0.63
N HIS A 43 0.05 -1.77 -0.40
CA HIS A 43 0.88 -2.86 -0.90
C HIS A 43 2.15 -2.37 -1.61
N LEU A 44 2.07 -1.26 -2.36
CA LEU A 44 3.25 -0.69 -3.01
C LEU A 44 4.27 -0.15 -1.99
N LYS A 45 3.81 0.46 -0.89
CA LYS A 45 4.69 0.86 0.23
C LYS A 45 5.36 -0.35 0.87
N ALA A 46 4.61 -1.42 1.14
CA ALA A 46 5.15 -2.64 1.73
C ALA A 46 6.20 -3.32 0.80
N LEU A 47 5.95 -3.31 -0.51
CA LEU A 47 6.89 -3.84 -1.50
C LEU A 47 8.18 -3.01 -1.56
N ARG A 48 8.06 -1.68 -1.47
CA ARG A 48 9.22 -0.78 -1.39
C ARG A 48 10.08 -1.09 -0.16
N GLU A 49 9.45 -1.24 1.00
CA GLU A 49 10.12 -1.61 2.25
C GLU A 49 10.81 -2.98 2.14
N LEU A 50 10.18 -3.95 1.45
CA LEU A 50 10.76 -5.28 1.23
C LEU A 50 12.01 -5.21 0.35
N LEU A 51 11.96 -4.44 -0.74
CA LEU A 51 13.09 -4.27 -1.66
C LEU A 51 14.27 -3.51 -1.03
N LEU A 52 13.99 -2.60 -0.10
CA LEU A 52 15.02 -1.88 0.66
C LEU A 52 15.59 -2.69 1.83
N GLY A 53 14.95 -3.81 2.21
CA GLY A 53 15.39 -4.64 3.34
C GLY A 53 15.06 -4.06 4.72
N ASP A 54 14.25 -2.99 4.77
CA ASP A 54 13.89 -2.29 6.02
C ASP A 54 12.94 -3.11 6.93
N ILE A 55 12.43 -4.26 6.43
CA ILE A 55 11.46 -5.13 7.12
C ILE A 55 12.06 -5.90 8.32
N LEU A 56 13.39 -5.89 8.53
CA LEU A 56 14.05 -6.63 9.61
C LEU A 56 13.75 -6.16 11.04
N LYS A 57 12.86 -5.17 11.26
CA LYS A 57 12.45 -4.73 12.60
C LYS A 57 11.04 -5.17 13.05
N ARG A 58 10.14 -5.63 12.16
CA ARG A 58 8.71 -5.82 12.52
C ARG A 58 8.22 -7.26 12.75
N LYS A 59 8.91 -8.31 12.30
CA LYS A 59 8.40 -9.70 12.37
C LYS A 59 9.38 -10.76 12.87
N ARG A 60 10.05 -10.50 14.01
CA ARG A 60 10.54 -11.59 14.87
C ARG A 60 9.54 -11.98 15.98
N ALA A 61 8.33 -11.42 15.99
CA ALA A 61 7.36 -11.66 17.06
C ALA A 61 6.19 -12.60 16.71
N CYS A 62 5.71 -12.71 15.47
CA CYS A 62 4.51 -13.52 15.15
C CYS A 62 4.53 -14.11 13.73
N ARG A 63 5.19 -15.26 13.51
CA ARG A 63 4.85 -16.16 12.40
C ARG A 63 4.76 -17.57 12.97
N PRO A 64 3.57 -18.08 13.33
CA PRO A 64 3.45 -19.52 13.52
C PRO A 64 3.75 -20.19 12.18
N GLU A 65 4.63 -21.18 12.23
CA GLU A 65 4.92 -22.08 11.13
C GLU A 65 3.60 -22.66 10.65
N ARG A 66 3.32 -22.59 9.35
CA ARG A 66 2.28 -23.44 8.80
C ARG A 66 2.88 -24.83 8.79
N GLU A 67 2.56 -25.63 9.79
CA GLU A 67 2.65 -27.08 9.69
C GLU A 67 1.70 -27.51 8.58
N ASP A 68 2.28 -28.10 7.54
CA ASP A 68 1.53 -28.79 6.50
C ASP A 68 0.82 -30.00 7.15
N VAL A 69 -0.50 -30.04 7.04
CA VAL A 69 -1.34 -31.24 7.27
C VAL A 69 -2.34 -31.35 6.14
#